data_AF-A0A2X1YJ65-F1
#
_entry.id   AF-A0A2X1YJ65-F1
#
_cell.length_a   1.000
_cell.length_b   1.000
_cell.length_c   1.000
_cell.angle_alpha   90.00
_cell.angle_beta   90.00
_cell.angle_gamma   90.00
#
_symmetry.space_group_name_H-M   'P 1'
#
loop_
_entity.id
_entity.type
_entity.pdbx_description
1 polymer ?
#
loop_
_entity_poly.entity_id
_entity_poly.type
_entity_poly.pdbx_seq_one_letter_code
_entity_poly.pdbx_strand_id
1 'polypeptide(L)'
;MNTKVKVIKASNTGARNRNALHLDLKRVAAYCRVSTDSKDQLESYKSQVDYYTNLIKNNKNWTLAGIYADEATTGTTATKRADFMRLISDCQNGDIDMIITKSISRFARNTLDTLKYVRLLKENNVGVVFEEENIDTLTMDGELLLTILSSVAQQEVENTSAHVKKRTENENGKRGTYWFSRLPRI
;
A
#
# COMPACT_ATOMS: atom_id res chain seq x y z
N MET A 1 -6.78 27.35 -41.51
CA MET A 1 -7.69 27.68 -40.38
C MET A 1 -8.91 26.79 -40.45
N ASN A 2 -9.29 26.28 -39.28
CA ASN A 2 -10.62 25.82 -38.87
C ASN A 2 -11.14 24.48 -39.42
N THR A 3 -11.06 23.44 -38.59
CA THR A 3 -12.00 22.31 -38.67
C THR A 3 -12.58 22.07 -37.29
N LYS A 4 -13.84 22.46 -37.12
CA LYS A 4 -14.67 22.30 -35.93
C LYS A 4 -14.68 20.84 -35.48
N VAL A 5 -14.28 20.58 -34.24
CA VAL A 5 -14.49 19.28 -33.58
C VAL A 5 -15.95 19.20 -33.15
N LYS A 6 -16.73 18.28 -33.75
CA LYS A 6 -18.07 17.92 -33.29
C LYS A 6 -17.95 16.84 -32.23
N VAL A 7 -18.39 17.15 -31.01
CA VAL A 7 -18.55 16.16 -29.93
C VAL A 7 -19.79 15.32 -30.21
N ILE A 8 -19.61 14.02 -30.41
CA ILE A 8 -20.71 13.05 -30.47
C ILE A 8 -20.62 12.22 -29.18
N LYS A 9 -21.66 12.30 -28.34
CA LYS A 9 -21.77 11.47 -27.12
C LYS A 9 -22.06 10.03 -27.52
N ALA A 10 -21.33 9.07 -26.96
CA ALA A 10 -21.60 7.66 -27.17
C ALA A 10 -22.90 7.25 -26.47
N SER A 11 -23.91 6.89 -27.27
CA SER A 11 -25.13 6.21 -26.82
C SER A 11 -24.80 4.74 -26.51
N ASN A 12 -25.15 4.30 -25.30
CA ASN A 12 -24.89 2.96 -24.80
C ASN A 12 -25.89 1.97 -25.41
N THR A 13 -25.58 1.37 -26.57
CA THR A 13 -26.38 0.25 -27.10
C THR A 13 -25.53 -0.61 -28.05
N GLY A 14 -25.32 -1.88 -27.68
CA GLY A 14 -24.99 -2.94 -28.63
C GLY A 14 -23.54 -3.45 -28.62
N ALA A 15 -23.38 -4.66 -28.10
CA ALA A 15 -22.37 -5.67 -28.46
C ALA A 15 -20.89 -5.24 -28.52
N ARG A 16 -20.16 -5.56 -27.45
CA ARG A 16 -18.69 -5.58 -27.38
C ARG A 16 -18.11 -6.49 -28.47
N ASN A 17 -17.73 -5.92 -29.61
CA ASN A 17 -16.82 -6.58 -30.55
C ASN A 17 -15.38 -6.36 -30.04
N ARG A 18 -14.80 -7.40 -29.40
CA ARG A 18 -13.47 -7.36 -28.75
C ARG A 18 -12.27 -7.40 -29.72
N ASN A 19 -12.48 -7.24 -31.03
CA ASN A 19 -11.45 -7.46 -32.06
C ASN A 19 -10.95 -6.18 -32.77
N ALA A 20 -10.93 -5.04 -32.08
CA ALA A 20 -9.96 -4.00 -32.44
C ALA A 20 -8.65 -4.36 -31.72
N LEU A 21 -7.51 -4.26 -32.39
CA LEU A 21 -6.17 -4.42 -31.80
C LEU A 21 -5.99 -3.39 -30.66
N HIS A 22 -6.56 -3.68 -29.50
CA HIS A 22 -6.31 -2.96 -28.28
C HIS A 22 -4.94 -3.45 -27.85
N LEU A 23 -3.91 -2.59 -27.97
CA LEU A 23 -2.76 -2.80 -27.10
C LEU A 23 -3.35 -2.78 -25.69
N ASP A 24 -3.38 -3.94 -25.03
CA ASP A 24 -3.67 -4.01 -23.60
C ASP A 24 -2.51 -3.35 -22.88
N LEU A 25 -2.55 -2.02 -22.87
CA LEU A 25 -1.65 -1.20 -22.11
C LEU A 25 -1.89 -1.53 -20.66
N LYS A 26 -0.81 -1.88 -19.95
CA LYS A 26 -0.87 -2.13 -18.52
C LYS A 26 -1.33 -0.85 -17.82
N ARG A 27 -2.40 -0.93 -17.04
CA ARG A 27 -2.94 0.21 -16.30
C ARG A 27 -2.14 0.39 -15.02
N VAL A 28 -1.31 1.43 -14.99
CA VAL A 28 -0.36 1.66 -13.93
C VAL A 28 -0.80 2.83 -13.07
N ALA A 29 -0.90 2.60 -11.76
CA ALA A 29 -1.10 3.63 -10.77
C ALA A 29 0.19 3.91 -10.01
N ALA A 30 0.34 5.11 -9.48
CA ALA A 30 1.40 5.44 -8.53
C ALA A 30 0.81 5.73 -7.14
N TYR A 31 1.48 5.29 -6.09
CA TYR A 31 1.13 5.61 -4.72
C TYR A 31 2.25 6.39 -4.04
N CYS A 32 1.88 7.54 -3.48
CA CYS A 32 2.79 8.46 -2.83
C CYS A 32 2.39 8.63 -1.36
N ARG A 33 3.39 8.70 -0.47
CA ARG A 33 3.17 9.12 0.91
C ARG A 33 4.03 10.34 1.21
N VAL A 34 3.38 11.48 1.44
CA VAL A 34 4.05 12.79 1.56
C VAL A 34 4.18 13.18 3.02
N SER A 35 5.33 13.68 3.46
CA SER A 35 5.51 14.15 4.85
C SER A 35 4.75 15.44 5.09
N THR A 36 4.11 15.56 6.24
CA THR A 36 3.39 16.78 6.68
C THR A 36 4.34 17.73 7.41
N ASP A 37 5.27 18.41 6.70
CA ASP A 37 6.10 19.47 7.30
C ASP A 37 6.07 20.75 6.44
N SER A 38 5.23 21.71 6.85
CA SER A 38 5.16 23.11 6.38
C SER A 38 4.92 23.40 4.88
N LYS A 39 5.05 24.68 4.47
CA LYS A 39 4.57 25.31 3.22
C LYS A 39 5.05 24.66 1.91
N ASP A 40 6.06 23.80 1.96
CA ASP A 40 6.68 23.13 0.81
C ASP A 40 5.91 21.86 0.35
N GLN A 41 4.81 21.51 1.03
CA GLN A 41 3.97 20.36 0.68
C GLN A 41 3.44 20.39 -0.75
N LEU A 42 3.01 21.56 -1.23
CA LEU A 42 2.39 21.66 -2.55
C LEU A 42 3.40 21.40 -3.68
N GLU A 43 4.65 21.85 -3.49
CA GLU A 43 5.74 21.62 -4.45
C GLU A 43 6.25 20.19 -4.40
N SER A 44 6.33 19.60 -3.19
CA SER A 44 6.70 18.19 -3.01
C SER A 44 5.67 17.25 -3.65
N TYR A 45 4.38 17.52 -3.50
CA TYR A 45 3.32 16.74 -4.13
C TYR A 45 3.30 16.89 -5.65
N LYS A 46 3.40 18.13 -6.17
CA LYS A 46 3.48 18.38 -7.62
C LYS A 46 4.67 17.67 -8.25
N SER A 47 5.85 17.75 -7.63
CA SER A 47 7.05 17.07 -8.11
C SER A 47 6.86 15.55 -8.19
N GLN A 48 6.17 14.94 -7.22
CA GLN A 48 5.86 13.51 -7.24
C GLN A 48 4.85 13.14 -8.33
N VAL A 49 3.80 13.95 -8.49
CA VAL A 49 2.81 13.78 -9.57
C VAL A 49 3.48 13.85 -10.94
N ASP A 50 4.32 14.86 -11.16
CA ASP A 50 5.04 15.05 -12.43
C ASP A 50 6.01 13.91 -12.69
N TYR A 51 6.77 13.48 -11.67
CA TYR A 51 7.69 12.35 -11.76
C TYR A 51 6.98 11.07 -12.23
N TYR A 52 5.93 10.64 -11.51
CA TYR A 52 5.24 9.40 -11.84
C TYR A 52 4.42 9.49 -13.13
N THR A 53 3.84 10.67 -13.42
CA THR A 53 3.17 10.90 -14.71
C THR A 53 4.14 10.72 -15.88
N ASN A 54 5.34 11.29 -15.79
CA ASN A 54 6.35 11.17 -16.82
C ASN A 54 6.92 9.75 -16.90
N LEU A 55 7.22 9.13 -15.76
CA LEU A 55 7.68 7.74 -15.69
C LEU A 55 6.72 6.80 -16.43
N ILE A 56 5.41 6.94 -16.15
CA ILE A 56 4.39 6.06 -16.74
C ILE A 56 4.19 6.34 -18.22
N LYS A 57 4.09 7.63 -18.61
CA LYS A 57 3.89 8.02 -20.02
C LYS A 57 5.08 7.69 -20.93
N ASN A 58 6.29 7.63 -20.38
CA ASN A 58 7.48 7.27 -21.15
C ASN A 58 7.54 5.78 -21.52
N ASN A 59 6.71 4.94 -20.90
CA ASN A 59 6.59 3.53 -21.26
C ASN A 59 5.41 3.32 -22.23
N LYS A 60 5.72 2.91 -23.47
CA LYS A 60 4.72 2.70 -24.54
C LYS A 60 3.71 1.59 -24.23
N ASN A 61 4.01 0.71 -23.27
CA ASN A 61 3.15 -0.40 -22.90
C ASN A 61 2.28 -0.09 -21.68
N TRP A 62 2.34 1.12 -21.13
CA TRP A 62 1.62 1.52 -19.93
C TRP A 62 0.63 2.64 -20.22
N THR A 63 -0.41 2.70 -19.39
CA THR A 63 -1.35 3.83 -19.33
C THR A 63 -1.51 4.26 -17.87
N LEU A 64 -1.60 5.57 -17.63
CA LEU A 64 -1.77 6.12 -16.29
C LEU A 64 -3.19 5.88 -15.80
N ALA A 65 -3.35 5.00 -14.81
CA ALA A 65 -4.63 4.72 -14.16
C ALA A 65 -4.96 5.72 -13.03
N GLY A 66 -3.93 6.29 -12.39
CA GLY A 66 -4.10 7.32 -11.38
C GLY A 66 -2.85 7.53 -10.53
N ILE A 67 -2.83 8.65 -9.81
CA ILE A 67 -1.83 8.94 -8.78
C ILE A 67 -2.60 9.13 -7.47
N TYR A 68 -2.23 8.35 -6.47
CA TYR A 68 -2.88 8.27 -5.17
C TYR A 68 -1.91 8.76 -4.12
N ALA A 69 -2.35 9.60 -3.19
CA ALA A 69 -1.45 10.11 -2.18
C ALA A 69 -2.10 10.32 -0.82
N ASP A 70 -1.36 9.95 0.23
CA ASP A 70 -1.73 10.19 1.61
C ASP A 70 -0.65 11.00 2.34
N GLU A 71 -1.07 11.81 3.30
CA GLU A 71 -0.17 12.56 4.18
C GLU A 71 0.36 11.70 5.35
N ALA A 72 1.67 11.63 5.51
CA ALA A 72 2.34 11.10 6.69
C ALA A 72 2.65 12.23 7.67
N THR A 73 1.81 12.36 8.70
CA THR A 73 2.11 13.22 9.85
C THR A 73 2.92 12.42 10.87
N THR A 74 4.08 12.94 11.25
CA THR A 74 4.92 12.34 12.29
C THR A 74 4.19 12.43 13.65
N GLY A 75 4.12 11.33 14.40
CA GLY A 75 3.66 11.34 15.81
C GLY A 75 2.15 11.19 16.09
N THR A 76 1.27 11.26 15.08
CA THR A 76 -0.18 11.02 15.27
C THR A 76 -0.65 9.78 14.52
N THR A 77 -1.24 8.83 15.25
CA THR A 77 -1.82 7.57 14.73
C THR A 77 -2.94 7.81 13.68
N ALA A 78 -3.41 9.04 13.56
CA ALA A 78 -4.61 9.45 12.81
C ALA A 78 -4.34 9.85 11.35
N THR A 79 -3.27 9.41 10.69
CA THR A 79 -3.22 9.48 9.22
C THR A 79 -4.36 8.60 8.66
N LYS A 80 -5.39 9.21 8.08
CA LYS A 80 -6.45 8.49 7.36
C LYS A 80 -5.91 8.18 5.97
N ARG A 81 -5.58 6.90 5.72
CA ARG A 81 -5.08 6.39 4.43
C ARG A 81 -6.18 6.29 3.37
N ALA A 82 -6.95 7.36 3.19
CA ALA A 82 -8.16 7.34 2.37
C ALA A 82 -7.82 7.02 0.91
N ASP A 83 -6.73 7.59 0.41
CA ASP A 83 -6.32 7.42 -0.98
C ASP A 83 -5.66 6.05 -1.22
N PHE A 84 -4.92 5.51 -0.25
CA PHE A 84 -4.49 4.12 -0.31
C PHE A 84 -5.68 3.15 -0.32
N MET A 85 -6.71 3.37 0.50
CA MET A 85 -7.88 2.48 0.49
C MET A 85 -8.66 2.58 -0.82
N ARG A 86 -8.74 3.79 -1.42
CA ARG A 86 -9.29 3.98 -2.77
C ARG A 86 -8.48 3.22 -3.82
N LEU A 87 -7.15 3.31 -3.76
CA LEU A 87 -6.25 2.55 -4.63
C LEU A 87 -6.51 1.03 -4.54
N ILE A 88 -6.60 0.48 -3.33
CA ILE A 88 -6.88 -0.95 -3.14
C ILE A 88 -8.24 -1.32 -3.75
N SER A 89 -9.28 -0.49 -3.57
CA SER A 89 -10.60 -0.72 -4.18
C SER A 89 -10.53 -0.72 -5.70
N ASP A 90 -9.84 0.24 -6.30
CA ASP A 90 -9.69 0.36 -7.76
C ASP A 90 -8.90 -0.84 -8.33
N CYS A 91 -7.92 -1.36 -7.59
CA CYS A 91 -7.27 -2.63 -7.92
C CYS A 91 -8.23 -3.82 -7.89
N GLN A 92 -9.09 -3.93 -6.87
CA GLN A 92 -10.06 -5.02 -6.75
C GLN A 92 -11.18 -4.96 -7.80
N ASN A 93 -11.53 -3.76 -8.27
CA ASN A 93 -12.44 -3.56 -9.39
C ASN A 93 -11.79 -3.94 -10.74
N GLY A 94 -10.50 -4.22 -10.72
CA GLY A 94 -9.71 -4.53 -11.90
C GLY A 94 -9.54 -3.31 -12.78
N ASP A 95 -9.41 -2.10 -12.21
CA ASP A 95 -9.11 -0.85 -12.93
C ASP A 95 -7.59 -0.59 -13.05
N ILE A 96 -6.79 -1.31 -12.27
CA ILE A 96 -5.33 -1.15 -12.14
C ILE A 96 -4.66 -2.52 -12.22
N ASP A 97 -3.60 -2.63 -13.02
CA ASP A 97 -2.82 -3.86 -13.21
C ASP A 97 -1.45 -3.80 -12.51
N MET A 98 -0.99 -2.60 -12.15
CA MET A 98 0.28 -2.38 -11.46
C MET A 98 0.27 -1.11 -10.62
N ILE A 99 0.88 -1.18 -9.45
CA ILE A 99 1.16 -0.04 -8.58
C ILE A 99 2.67 0.20 -8.58
N ILE A 100 3.09 1.45 -8.74
CA ILE A 100 4.46 1.89 -8.48
C ILE A 100 4.48 2.68 -7.17
N THR A 101 5.43 2.35 -6.30
CA THR A 101 5.64 3.06 -5.04
C THR A 101 7.13 3.13 -4.73
N LYS A 102 7.55 4.21 -4.10
CA LYS A 102 8.97 4.49 -3.88
C LYS A 102 9.66 3.44 -2.98
N SER A 103 8.99 2.95 -1.93
CA SER A 103 9.52 1.83 -1.12
C SER A 103 8.45 1.11 -0.28
N ILE A 104 8.83 -0.01 0.32
CA ILE A 104 7.97 -0.79 1.22
C ILE A 104 7.47 0.09 2.38
N SER A 105 8.38 0.88 2.94
CA SER A 105 8.08 1.78 4.07
C SER A 105 7.02 2.82 3.74
N ARG A 106 6.89 3.22 2.47
CA ARG A 106 5.87 4.17 2.00
C ARG A 106 4.55 3.47 1.74
N PHE A 107 4.58 2.24 1.24
CA PHE A 107 3.43 1.41 0.91
C PHE A 107 2.63 0.95 2.14
N ALA A 108 3.28 0.58 3.23
CA ALA A 108 2.60 0.11 4.44
C ALA A 108 3.28 0.58 5.72
N ARG A 109 2.59 0.43 6.86
CA ARG A 109 3.05 0.92 8.17
C ARG A 109 3.88 -0.09 8.95
N ASN A 110 3.62 -1.37 8.71
CA ASN A 110 4.25 -2.48 9.41
C ASN A 110 4.31 -3.70 8.48
N THR A 111 5.05 -4.72 8.91
CA THR A 111 5.28 -5.97 8.18
C THR A 111 3.97 -6.67 7.83
N LEU A 112 3.04 -6.76 8.78
CA LEU A 112 1.75 -7.43 8.62
C LEU A 112 0.87 -6.75 7.55
N ASP A 113 0.80 -5.43 7.56
CA ASP A 113 0.08 -4.64 6.56
C ASP A 113 0.70 -4.83 5.17
N THR A 114 2.03 -4.77 5.06
CA THR A 114 2.73 -5.03 3.80
C THR A 114 2.36 -6.41 3.26
N LEU A 115 2.51 -7.44 4.09
CA LEU A 115 2.22 -8.82 3.71
C LEU A 115 0.77 -9.00 3.27
N LYS A 116 -0.17 -8.43 4.03
CA LYS A 116 -1.62 -8.50 3.75
C LYS A 116 -1.94 -7.87 2.39
N TYR A 117 -1.53 -6.64 2.15
CA TYR A 117 -1.91 -5.93 0.92
C TYR A 117 -1.18 -6.47 -0.31
N VAL A 118 0.10 -6.85 -0.21
CA VAL A 118 0.81 -7.46 -1.34
C VAL A 118 0.16 -8.79 -1.76
N ARG A 119 -0.22 -9.65 -0.80
CA ARG A 119 -0.94 -10.90 -1.12
C ARG A 119 -2.30 -10.62 -1.77
N LEU A 120 -3.09 -9.71 -1.20
CA LEU A 120 -4.38 -9.31 -1.76
C LEU A 120 -4.23 -8.84 -3.22
N LEU A 121 -3.27 -7.95 -3.48
CA LEU A 121 -3.06 -7.40 -4.82
C LEU A 121 -2.59 -8.49 -5.79
N LYS A 122 -1.69 -9.38 -5.35
CA LYS A 122 -1.22 -10.51 -6.14
C LYS A 122 -2.35 -11.49 -6.49
N GLU A 123 -3.25 -11.78 -5.56
CA GLU A 123 -4.47 -12.59 -5.81
C GLU A 123 -5.38 -11.94 -6.87
N ASN A 124 -5.37 -10.61 -6.98
CA ASN A 124 -6.07 -9.84 -8.02
C ASN A 124 -5.22 -9.61 -9.29
N ASN A 125 -4.07 -10.29 -9.42
CA ASN A 125 -3.13 -10.15 -10.52
C ASN A 125 -2.57 -8.72 -10.70
N VAL A 126 -2.50 -7.97 -9.60
CA VAL A 126 -1.93 -6.62 -9.53
C VAL A 126 -0.52 -6.68 -8.94
N GLY A 127 0.46 -6.22 -9.71
CA GLY A 127 1.85 -6.14 -9.25
C GLY A 127 2.15 -4.85 -8.49
N VAL A 128 2.96 -4.92 -7.45
CA VAL A 128 3.51 -3.74 -6.76
C VAL A 128 5.00 -3.67 -7.09
N VAL A 129 5.42 -2.55 -7.66
CA VAL A 129 6.83 -2.24 -7.94
C VAL A 129 7.33 -1.32 -6.84
N PHE A 130 8.31 -1.82 -6.09
CA PHE A 130 9.04 -1.08 -5.07
C PHE A 130 10.35 -0.56 -5.67
N GLU A 131 10.46 0.76 -5.84
CA GLU A 131 11.58 1.36 -6.58
C GLU A 131 12.92 1.30 -5.83
N GLU A 132 12.95 1.56 -4.52
CA GLU A 132 14.18 1.52 -3.72
C GLU A 132 14.68 0.09 -3.53
N GLU A 133 13.77 -0.86 -3.32
CA GLU A 133 14.10 -2.27 -3.18
C GLU A 133 14.35 -2.96 -4.53
N ASN A 134 13.97 -2.32 -5.65
CA ASN A 134 14.03 -2.88 -7.00
C ASN A 134 13.32 -4.24 -7.11
N ILE A 135 12.09 -4.32 -6.60
CA ILE A 135 11.28 -5.54 -6.56
C ILE A 135 9.95 -5.31 -7.27
N ASP A 136 9.55 -6.26 -8.12
CA ASP A 136 8.18 -6.41 -8.61
C ASP A 136 7.56 -7.65 -7.92
N THR A 137 6.43 -7.47 -7.23
CA THR A 137 5.81 -8.55 -6.45
C THR A 137 5.24 -9.71 -7.27
N LEU A 138 5.14 -9.57 -8.60
CA LEU A 138 4.74 -10.65 -9.51
C LEU A 138 5.93 -11.48 -10.01
N THR A 139 7.17 -11.09 -9.73
CA THR A 139 8.37 -11.86 -10.10
C THR A 139 8.81 -12.82 -8.99
N MET A 140 9.86 -13.61 -9.25
CA MET A 140 10.46 -14.49 -8.25
C MET A 140 10.99 -13.72 -7.03
N ASP A 141 11.52 -12.51 -7.22
CA ASP A 141 11.97 -11.66 -6.11
C ASP A 141 10.80 -11.24 -5.20
N GLY A 142 9.61 -11.10 -5.79
CA GLY A 142 8.36 -10.91 -5.06
C GLY A 142 8.01 -12.08 -4.15
N GLU A 143 8.24 -13.33 -4.58
CA GLU A 143 8.01 -14.52 -3.73
C GLU A 143 9.01 -14.59 -2.57
N LEU A 144 10.27 -14.23 -2.83
CA LEU A 144 11.29 -14.13 -1.80
C LEU A 144 10.91 -13.05 -0.76
N LEU A 145 10.48 -11.87 -1.22
CA LEU A 145 9.99 -10.80 -0.35
C LEU A 145 8.83 -11.29 0.53
N LEU A 146 7.83 -11.94 -0.06
CA LEU A 146 6.68 -12.49 0.68
C LEU A 146 7.09 -13.53 1.71
N THR A 147 8.08 -14.37 1.40
CA THR A 147 8.62 -15.37 2.33
C THR A 147 9.30 -14.69 3.52
N ILE A 148 10.17 -13.70 3.28
CA ILE A 148 10.86 -12.94 4.33
C ILE A 148 9.84 -12.22 5.22
N LEU A 149 8.88 -11.50 4.61
CA LEU A 149 7.82 -10.80 5.34
C LEU A 149 6.98 -11.77 6.18
N SER A 150 6.72 -12.98 5.70
CA SER A 150 5.99 -14.01 6.46
C SER A 150 6.76 -14.48 7.69
N SER A 151 8.07 -14.70 7.55
CA SER A 151 8.94 -15.08 8.67
C SER A 151 9.03 -13.97 9.73
N VAL A 152 9.16 -12.71 9.30
CA VAL A 152 9.21 -11.56 10.23
C VAL A 152 7.86 -11.37 10.92
N ALA A 153 6.75 -11.47 10.20
CA ALA A 153 5.41 -11.38 10.76
C ALA A 153 5.16 -12.46 11.84
N GLN A 154 5.60 -13.69 11.58
CA GLN A 154 5.50 -14.78 12.55
C GLN A 154 6.31 -14.47 13.83
N GLN A 155 7.54 -13.95 13.67
CA GLN A 155 8.39 -13.55 14.79
C GLN A 155 7.77 -12.41 15.62
N GLU A 156 7.13 -11.42 14.98
CA GLU A 156 6.43 -10.33 15.67
C GLU A 156 5.27 -10.84 16.55
N VAL A 157 4.50 -11.83 16.05
CA VAL A 157 3.41 -12.48 16.79
C VAL A 157 3.94 -13.26 17.99
N GLU A 158 5.00 -14.02 17.82
CA GLU A 158 5.65 -14.78 18.90
C GLU A 158 6.21 -13.87 20.00
N ASN A 159 6.89 -12.78 19.60
CA ASN A 159 7.41 -11.78 20.53
C ASN A 159 6.29 -11.11 21.33
N THR A 160 5.21 -10.73 20.67
CA THR A 160 4.03 -10.14 21.34
C THR A 160 3.44 -11.10 22.37
N SER A 161 3.31 -12.38 22.00
CA SER A 161 2.80 -13.44 22.88
C SER A 161 3.70 -13.65 24.11
N ALA A 162 5.02 -13.67 23.91
CA ALA A 162 6.00 -13.78 24.99
C ALA A 162 5.93 -12.59 25.96
N HIS A 163 5.75 -11.37 25.44
CA HIS A 163 5.59 -10.17 26.27
C HIS A 163 4.30 -10.19 27.10
N VAL A 164 3.19 -10.66 26.54
CA VAL A 164 1.93 -10.81 27.28
C VAL A 164 2.08 -11.82 28.41
N LYS A 165 2.68 -12.99 28.14
CA LYS A 165 2.94 -14.02 29.16
C LYS A 165 3.83 -13.51 30.30
N LYS A 166 4.92 -12.80 29.97
CA LYS A 166 5.81 -12.21 30.98
C LYS A 166 5.11 -11.13 31.82
N ARG A 167 4.19 -10.36 31.23
CA ARG A 167 3.38 -9.38 31.96
C ARG A 167 2.44 -10.05 32.96
N THR A 168 1.72 -11.10 32.54
CA THR A 168 0.78 -11.81 33.43
C THR A 168 1.51 -12.54 34.57
N GLU A 169 2.66 -13.16 34.30
CA GLU A 169 3.50 -13.78 35.34
C GLU A 169 4.00 -12.75 36.37
N ASN A 170 4.49 -11.59 35.91
CA ASN A 170 4.93 -10.52 36.80
C ASN A 170 3.78 -9.91 37.62
N GLU A 171 2.58 -9.77 37.04
CA GLU A 171 1.40 -9.29 37.75
C GLU A 171 0.91 -10.30 38.81
N ASN A 172 0.90 -11.59 38.47
CA ASN A 172 0.55 -12.66 39.41
C ASN A 172 1.58 -12.77 40.55
N GLY A 173 2.88 -12.63 40.24
CA GLY A 173 3.94 -12.59 41.24
C GLY A 173 3.79 -11.40 42.20
N LYS A 174 3.44 -10.21 41.69
CA LYS A 174 3.12 -9.04 42.53
C LYS A 174 1.88 -9.26 43.38
N ARG A 175 0.79 -9.82 42.84
CA ARG A 175 -0.41 -10.13 43.64
C ARG A 175 -0.08 -11.11 44.76
N GLY A 176 0.69 -12.17 44.49
CA GLY A 176 1.12 -13.15 45.49
C GLY A 176 1.92 -12.55 46.66
N THR A 177 2.82 -11.59 46.38
CA THR A 177 3.59 -10.91 47.45
C THR A 177 2.73 -9.94 48.28
N TYR A 178 1.71 -9.31 47.70
CA TYR A 178 0.74 -8.49 48.44
C TYR A 178 -0.13 -9.30 49.42
N TRP A 179 -0.45 -10.55 49.12
CA TRP A 179 -1.17 -11.42 50.07
C TRP A 179 -0.30 -11.82 51.26
N PHE A 180 0.99 -12.09 51.04
CA PHE A 180 1.90 -12.54 52.09
C PHE A 180 2.29 -11.41 53.07
N SER A 181 2.36 -10.16 52.60
CA SER A 181 2.71 -9.00 53.45
C SER A 181 1.58 -8.47 54.33
N ARG A 182 0.34 -8.96 54.15
CA ARG A 182 -0.86 -8.52 54.90
C ARG A 182 -1.39 -9.54 55.90
N LEU A 183 -0.67 -10.65 56.10
CA LEU A 183 -1.01 -11.64 57.13
C LEU A 183 -0.67 -11.06 58.52
N PRO A 184 -1.60 -11.10 59.49
CA PRO A 184 -1.31 -10.64 60.84
C PRO A 184 -0.18 -11.49 61.44
N ARG A 185 0.88 -10.80 61.90
CA ARG A 185 1.96 -11.46 62.64
C ARG A 185 1.39 -11.91 63.99
N ILE A 186 1.42 -13.22 64.21
CA ILE A 186 1.07 -13.89 65.46
C ILE A 186 2.21 -13.71 66.46
#